data_AF-A0A3M3WLB0-F1
#
_entry.id   AF-A0A3M3WLB0-F1
#
_cell.length_a   1.000
_cell.length_b   1.000
_cell.length_c   1.000
_cell.angle_alpha   90.00
_cell.angle_beta   90.00
_cell.angle_gamma   90.00
#
_symmetry.space_group_name_H-M   'P 1'
#
loop_
_entity.id
_entity.type
_entity.pdbx_description
1 polymer ?
#
loop_
_entity_poly.entity_id
_entity_poly.type
_entity_poly.pdbx_seq_one_letter_code
_entity_poly.pdbx_strand_id
1 'polypeptide(L)'
;MPKFLVNDDGSLGQRNDVLLAGLFHKMGWKGTTSTALNFGDNGECVGYLVGKPHHGLNYMFQMMNEARIGVGLGAAMLGYSGYLYSLEYARERPQGRLPDSKSPDSKPVSIIEHADVRRMLLTQKAYVEGAFDLCLYASRLFDDTQTGESEDDRKHAHELLDLLTPVVKSWPSEFCLKANELAIQVLGGHGYTREYPVEQYYRDNRLNAIHEGTHGIQSLDLLGRKLAQNGGTGLKQLLRLISATCERAQAHQTLDELCQPLQQLVARVQAVTLGLLTDLAQGRITSTLANSALYLKAFGHTVVGWRWLEQAIRAEEGLIGGNQADGDFYRGKLQAARYFLTWEVPGCHHELTILENRDDTCLAMRNDWF
;
A
#
# COMPACT_ATOMS: atom_id res chain seq x y z
N MET A 1 -0.03 -24.15 19.91
CA MET A 1 -1.00 -24.37 21.02
C MET A 1 -2.36 -24.67 20.41
N PRO A 2 -2.81 -25.93 20.35
CA PRO A 2 -4.07 -26.25 19.68
C PRO A 2 -5.29 -25.96 20.58
N LYS A 3 -6.48 -25.73 19.97
CA LYS A 3 -7.76 -25.61 20.69
C LYS A 3 -8.05 -26.89 21.49
N PHE A 4 -7.95 -28.03 20.83
CA PHE A 4 -8.16 -29.36 21.39
C PHE A 4 -6.85 -30.12 21.26
N LEU A 5 -6.52 -30.96 22.23
CA LEU A 5 -5.43 -31.91 22.06
C LEU A 5 -5.81 -32.88 20.93
N VAL A 6 -4.80 -33.44 20.26
CA VAL A 6 -4.98 -34.33 19.11
C VAL A 6 -4.39 -35.67 19.47
N ASN A 7 -5.18 -36.73 19.31
CA ASN A 7 -4.74 -38.11 19.55
C ASN A 7 -3.87 -38.60 18.38
N ASP A 8 -3.16 -39.70 18.55
CA ASP A 8 -2.25 -40.25 17.54
C ASP A 8 -2.96 -40.63 16.21
N ASP A 9 -4.26 -40.94 16.27
CA ASP A 9 -5.10 -41.23 15.10
C ASP A 9 -5.67 -39.97 14.41
N GLY A 10 -5.32 -38.78 14.90
CA GLY A 10 -5.81 -37.49 14.39
C GLY A 10 -7.18 -37.08 14.93
N SER A 11 -7.84 -37.89 15.75
CA SER A 11 -9.10 -37.54 16.39
C SER A 11 -8.92 -36.46 17.48
N LEU A 12 -10.00 -35.71 17.76
CA LEU A 12 -9.99 -34.68 18.80
C LEU A 12 -10.00 -35.32 20.20
N GLY A 13 -9.02 -34.95 21.01
CA GLY A 13 -8.96 -35.26 22.44
C GLY A 13 -9.63 -34.19 23.29
N GLN A 14 -9.17 -34.06 24.53
CA GLN A 14 -9.66 -33.08 25.50
C GLN A 14 -9.47 -31.64 25.00
N ARG A 15 -10.36 -30.74 25.43
CA ARG A 15 -10.21 -29.29 25.27
C ARG A 15 -8.92 -28.84 25.96
N ASN A 16 -8.02 -28.17 25.23
CA ASN A 16 -6.82 -27.59 25.82
C ASN A 16 -7.19 -26.36 26.66
N ASP A 17 -6.36 -26.02 27.65
CA ASP A 17 -6.56 -24.89 28.57
C ASP A 17 -6.18 -23.55 27.92
N VAL A 18 -6.91 -23.23 26.84
CA VAL A 18 -6.86 -21.98 26.09
C VAL A 18 -8.27 -21.41 26.04
N LEU A 19 -8.50 -20.36 26.82
CA LEU A 19 -9.82 -19.80 27.09
C LEU A 19 -9.96 -18.39 26.49
N LEU A 20 -11.19 -18.07 26.09
CA LEU A 20 -11.57 -16.76 25.60
C LEU A 20 -11.79 -15.83 26.80
N ALA A 21 -10.94 -14.82 26.99
CA ALA A 21 -11.06 -13.89 28.12
C ALA A 21 -12.06 -12.75 27.83
N GLY A 22 -12.22 -12.37 26.57
CA GLY A 22 -13.16 -11.31 26.17
C GLY A 22 -12.98 -10.87 24.73
N LEU A 23 -13.99 -10.20 24.18
CA LEU A 23 -14.02 -9.70 22.80
C LEU A 23 -13.75 -8.20 22.73
N PHE A 24 -13.07 -7.77 21.68
CA PHE A 24 -12.82 -6.35 21.41
C PHE A 24 -13.92 -5.74 20.52
N HIS A 25 -14.50 -4.63 20.96
CA HIS A 25 -15.44 -3.82 20.17
C HIS A 25 -14.69 -2.88 19.24
N LYS A 26 -14.77 -3.13 17.92
CA LYS A 26 -13.98 -2.44 16.91
C LYS A 26 -14.78 -1.42 16.10
N MET A 27 -14.08 -0.43 15.54
CA MET A 27 -14.63 0.54 14.57
C MET A 27 -15.15 -0.15 13.29
N GLY A 28 -14.31 -1.00 12.70
CA GLY A 28 -14.60 -1.82 11.52
C GLY A 28 -14.23 -3.28 11.75
N TRP A 29 -14.33 -4.11 10.71
CA TRP A 29 -14.10 -5.56 10.78
C TRP A 29 -14.90 -6.25 11.88
N LYS A 30 -16.15 -5.80 12.07
CA LYS A 30 -17.01 -6.29 13.17
C LYS A 30 -17.40 -7.76 13.01
N GLY A 31 -17.41 -8.27 11.77
CA GLY A 31 -17.65 -9.68 11.47
C GLY A 31 -16.47 -10.61 11.81
N THR A 32 -15.27 -10.06 12.02
CA THR A 32 -14.08 -10.84 12.42
C THR A 32 -13.92 -10.77 13.93
N THR A 33 -13.95 -11.90 14.61
CA THR A 33 -13.75 -11.96 16.06
C THR A 33 -12.33 -11.54 16.42
N SER A 34 -12.21 -10.57 17.32
CA SER A 34 -10.92 -10.19 17.92
C SER A 34 -11.05 -10.38 19.42
N THR A 35 -10.09 -11.07 20.02
CA THR A 35 -10.23 -11.57 21.39
C THR A 35 -8.95 -11.44 22.19
N ALA A 36 -9.10 -11.32 23.50
CA ALA A 36 -8.07 -11.66 24.46
C ALA A 36 -8.15 -13.17 24.75
N LEU A 37 -7.00 -13.84 24.85
CA LEU A 37 -6.89 -15.26 25.17
C LEU A 37 -6.11 -15.44 26.47
N ASN A 38 -6.62 -16.30 27.34
CA ASN A 38 -5.89 -16.80 28.50
C ASN A 38 -5.32 -18.18 28.20
N PHE A 39 -4.10 -18.44 28.68
CA PHE A 39 -3.39 -19.68 28.49
C PHE A 39 -2.98 -20.21 29.86
N GLY A 40 -3.50 -21.38 30.26
CA GLY A 40 -3.01 -22.06 31.46
C GLY A 40 -3.61 -21.59 32.78
N ASP A 41 -4.77 -20.94 32.79
CA ASP A 41 -5.44 -20.52 34.03
C ASP A 41 -5.74 -21.69 34.98
N ASN A 42 -5.90 -22.90 34.43
CA ASN A 42 -6.10 -24.14 35.19
C ASN A 42 -4.81 -24.99 35.30
N GLY A 43 -3.68 -24.52 34.79
CA GLY A 43 -2.40 -25.23 34.80
C GLY A 43 -2.27 -26.37 33.78
N GLU A 44 -3.26 -26.54 32.88
CA GLU A 44 -3.33 -27.69 31.95
C GLU A 44 -3.08 -27.30 30.48
N CYS A 45 -2.37 -26.20 30.24
CA CYS A 45 -2.17 -25.66 28.88
C CYS A 45 -0.96 -26.31 28.19
N VAL A 46 -1.22 -27.15 27.19
CA VAL A 46 -0.18 -27.90 26.47
C VAL A 46 0.21 -27.21 25.18
N GLY A 47 1.46 -26.75 25.12
CA GLY A 47 2.09 -26.13 23.96
C GLY A 47 3.20 -26.98 23.37
N TYR A 48 3.34 -26.94 22.05
CA TYR A 48 4.39 -27.64 21.31
C TYR A 48 5.33 -26.61 20.72
N LEU A 49 6.63 -26.84 20.88
CA LEU A 49 7.66 -26.01 20.27
C LEU A 49 7.62 -26.19 18.74
N VAL A 50 7.57 -25.08 18.01
CA VAL A 50 7.69 -25.07 16.55
C VAL A 50 9.16 -24.89 16.20
N GLY A 51 9.74 -25.86 15.47
CA GLY A 51 11.14 -25.81 15.05
C GLY A 51 12.14 -25.92 16.20
N LYS A 52 13.21 -25.12 16.15
CA LYS A 52 14.30 -25.15 17.13
C LYS A 52 14.03 -24.23 18.33
N PRO A 53 14.50 -24.58 19.54
CA PRO A 53 14.41 -23.71 20.71
C PRO A 53 15.00 -22.32 20.44
N HIS A 54 14.36 -21.27 20.99
CA HIS A 54 14.82 -19.88 20.95
C HIS A 54 14.83 -19.18 19.57
N HIS A 55 14.14 -19.74 18.57
CA HIS A 55 14.02 -19.14 17.22
C HIS A 55 12.62 -18.57 16.90
N GLY A 56 11.75 -18.37 17.90
CA GLY A 56 10.35 -18.00 17.70
C GLY A 56 10.12 -16.75 16.84
N LEU A 57 10.90 -15.68 17.03
CA LEU A 57 10.78 -14.45 16.23
C LEU A 57 11.08 -14.69 14.75
N ASN A 58 12.09 -15.51 14.42
CA ASN A 58 12.44 -15.80 13.04
C ASN A 58 11.30 -16.54 12.32
N TYR A 59 10.69 -17.53 12.99
CA TYR A 59 9.54 -18.25 12.45
C TYR A 59 8.30 -17.34 12.30
N MET A 60 8.06 -16.46 13.29
CA MET A 60 6.98 -15.48 13.20
C MET A 60 7.18 -14.54 11.99
N PHE A 61 8.39 -14.01 11.77
CA PHE A 61 8.66 -13.11 10.65
C PHE A 61 8.43 -13.74 9.27
N GLN A 62 8.63 -15.05 9.13
CA GLN A 62 8.28 -15.77 7.90
C GLN A 62 6.79 -15.64 7.61
N MET A 63 5.93 -15.90 8.60
CA MET A 63 4.48 -15.75 8.48
C MET A 63 4.04 -14.28 8.28
N MET A 64 4.78 -13.32 8.85
CA MET A 64 4.46 -11.91 8.74
C MET A 64 4.60 -11.37 7.32
N ASN A 65 5.50 -11.91 6.50
CA ASN A 65 5.66 -11.44 5.12
C ASN A 65 4.38 -11.70 4.29
N GLU A 66 3.84 -12.91 4.36
CA GLU A 66 2.56 -13.26 3.72
C GLU A 66 1.40 -12.46 4.30
N ALA A 67 1.34 -12.34 5.63
CA ALA A 67 0.30 -11.55 6.31
C ALA A 67 0.31 -10.09 5.84
N ARG A 68 1.49 -9.48 5.67
CA ARG A 68 1.64 -8.08 5.20
C ARG A 68 1.20 -7.89 3.75
N ILE A 69 1.46 -8.86 2.87
CA ILE A 69 0.91 -8.87 1.50
C ILE A 69 -0.62 -8.95 1.56
N GLY A 70 -1.16 -9.84 2.40
CA GLY A 70 -2.60 -9.99 2.61
C GLY A 70 -3.27 -8.72 3.14
N VAL A 71 -2.66 -8.01 4.09
CA VAL A 71 -3.14 -6.72 4.59
C VAL A 71 -3.12 -5.65 3.49
N GLY A 72 -2.04 -5.57 2.70
CA GLY A 72 -1.95 -4.68 1.55
C GLY A 72 -3.05 -4.92 0.53
N LEU A 73 -3.28 -6.18 0.16
CA LEU A 73 -4.33 -6.57 -0.79
C LEU A 73 -5.73 -6.28 -0.24
N GLY A 74 -5.98 -6.57 1.04
CA GLY A 74 -7.24 -6.23 1.71
C GLY A 74 -7.52 -4.72 1.69
N ALA A 75 -6.50 -3.89 1.94
CA ALA A 75 -6.61 -2.44 1.84
C ALA A 75 -6.91 -1.98 0.41
N ALA A 76 -6.23 -2.56 -0.58
CA ALA A 76 -6.45 -2.28 -1.99
C ALA A 76 -7.90 -2.60 -2.39
N MET A 77 -8.41 -3.78 -2.03
CA MET A 77 -9.77 -4.22 -2.40
C MET A 77 -10.88 -3.42 -1.73
N LEU A 78 -10.70 -3.01 -0.46
CA LEU A 78 -11.64 -2.10 0.20
C LEU A 78 -11.67 -0.72 -0.47
N GLY A 79 -10.49 -0.18 -0.83
CA GLY A 79 -10.38 1.03 -1.64
C GLY A 79 -11.07 0.90 -2.99
N TYR A 80 -10.78 -0.18 -3.72
CA TYR A 80 -11.30 -0.47 -5.05
C TYR A 80 -12.84 -0.57 -5.05
N SER A 81 -13.39 -1.25 -4.03
CA SER A 81 -14.84 -1.37 -3.84
C SER A 81 -15.48 -0.01 -3.62
N GLY A 82 -14.86 0.86 -2.82
CA GLY A 82 -15.30 2.24 -2.63
C GLY A 82 -15.27 3.06 -3.92
N TYR A 83 -14.18 2.96 -4.68
CA TYR A 83 -14.02 3.64 -5.97
C TYR A 83 -15.10 3.24 -6.97
N LEU A 84 -15.30 1.93 -7.20
CA LEU A 84 -16.29 1.45 -8.16
C LEU A 84 -17.72 1.87 -7.74
N TYR A 85 -18.02 1.79 -6.45
CA TYR A 85 -19.33 2.22 -5.94
C TYR A 85 -19.56 3.72 -6.15
N SER A 86 -18.58 4.56 -5.80
CA SER A 86 -18.71 6.02 -5.98
C SER A 86 -18.70 6.44 -7.44
N LEU A 87 -17.98 5.72 -8.31
CA LEU A 87 -17.98 5.94 -9.74
C LEU A 87 -19.38 5.72 -10.32
N GLU A 88 -20.02 4.62 -9.97
CA GLU A 88 -21.35 4.30 -10.48
C GLU A 88 -22.38 5.31 -9.96
N TYR A 89 -22.35 5.61 -8.66
CA TYR A 89 -23.20 6.66 -8.08
C TYR A 89 -23.01 8.01 -8.80
N ALA A 90 -21.77 8.36 -9.15
CA ALA A 90 -21.48 9.63 -9.82
C ALA A 90 -22.05 9.71 -11.25
N ARG A 91 -22.15 8.58 -11.95
CA ARG A 91 -22.75 8.49 -13.29
C ARG A 91 -24.25 8.68 -13.25
N GLU A 92 -24.90 8.18 -12.21
CA GLU A 92 -26.36 8.16 -12.11
C GLU A 92 -26.94 9.39 -11.42
N ARG A 93 -26.22 10.05 -10.51
CA ARG A 93 -26.76 11.13 -9.67
C ARG A 93 -26.83 12.47 -10.42
N PRO A 94 -28.02 13.01 -10.77
CA PRO A 94 -28.13 14.34 -11.34
C PRO A 94 -28.05 15.41 -10.25
N GLN A 95 -27.14 16.39 -10.38
CA GLN A 95 -27.07 17.53 -9.47
C GLN A 95 -26.33 18.71 -10.11
N GLY A 96 -26.93 19.90 -10.04
CA GLY A 96 -26.29 21.13 -10.50
C GLY A 96 -26.10 21.20 -12.02
N ARG A 97 -25.41 22.25 -12.46
CA ARG A 97 -25.11 22.53 -13.87
C ARG A 97 -23.64 22.88 -14.00
N LEU A 98 -23.09 22.76 -15.21
CA LEU A 98 -21.71 23.14 -15.46
C LEU A 98 -21.50 24.66 -15.29
N PRO A 99 -20.34 25.12 -14.79
CA PRO A 99 -20.05 26.54 -14.62
C PRO A 99 -20.25 27.39 -15.88
N ASP A 100 -19.97 26.82 -17.05
CA ASP A 100 -20.07 27.49 -18.35
C ASP A 100 -21.48 27.36 -18.98
N SER A 101 -22.40 26.64 -18.34
CA SER A 101 -23.76 26.42 -18.84
C SER A 101 -24.78 26.54 -17.70
N LYS A 102 -25.07 27.79 -17.30
CA LYS A 102 -25.91 28.13 -16.14
C LYS A 102 -27.37 28.47 -16.46
N SER A 103 -27.87 28.09 -17.64
CA SER A 103 -29.27 28.35 -18.00
C SER A 103 -30.21 27.76 -16.93
N PRO A 104 -31.11 28.55 -16.31
CA PRO A 104 -32.06 28.04 -15.32
C PRO A 104 -32.99 26.94 -15.86
N ASP A 105 -33.17 26.90 -17.19
CA ASP A 105 -34.06 25.96 -17.87
C ASP A 105 -33.36 24.65 -18.27
N SER A 106 -32.04 24.55 -18.16
CA SER A 106 -31.33 23.31 -18.50
C SER A 106 -31.51 22.24 -17.43
N LYS A 107 -31.55 20.97 -17.83
CA LYS A 107 -31.60 19.84 -16.88
C LYS A 107 -30.29 19.77 -16.07
N PRO A 108 -30.32 19.30 -14.81
CA PRO A 108 -29.11 19.00 -14.08
C PRO A 108 -28.28 17.93 -14.80
N VAL A 109 -26.96 18.04 -14.72
CA VAL A 109 -26.04 17.02 -15.24
C VAL A 109 -25.72 15.98 -14.16
N SER A 110 -25.34 14.77 -14.57
CA SER A 110 -24.79 13.77 -13.65
C SER A 110 -23.53 14.31 -12.96
N ILE A 111 -23.30 13.96 -11.69
CA ILE A 111 -22.21 14.58 -10.94
C ILE A 111 -20.82 14.25 -11.51
N ILE A 112 -20.68 13.14 -12.25
CA ILE A 112 -19.45 12.79 -12.98
C ILE A 112 -19.02 13.86 -14.01
N GLU A 113 -19.91 14.74 -14.44
CA GLU A 113 -19.60 15.84 -15.35
C GLU A 113 -18.87 17.00 -14.66
N HIS A 114 -18.90 17.08 -13.33
CA HIS A 114 -18.22 18.15 -12.59
C HIS A 114 -16.72 17.86 -12.44
N ALA A 115 -15.90 18.88 -12.72
CA ALA A 115 -14.44 18.76 -12.73
C ALA A 115 -13.87 18.22 -11.41
N ASP A 116 -14.39 18.65 -10.26
CA ASP A 116 -13.90 18.18 -8.96
C ASP A 116 -14.26 16.71 -8.69
N VAL A 117 -15.44 16.26 -9.12
CA VAL A 117 -15.84 14.84 -9.02
C VAL A 117 -14.93 13.98 -9.90
N ARG A 118 -14.59 14.43 -11.11
CA ARG A 118 -13.61 13.75 -11.97
C ARG A 118 -12.24 13.70 -11.32
N ARG A 119 -11.79 14.79 -10.69
CA ARG A 119 -10.53 14.82 -9.93
C ARG A 119 -10.54 13.77 -8.83
N MET A 120 -11.58 13.74 -7.99
CA MET A 120 -11.70 12.76 -6.90
C MET A 120 -11.73 11.31 -7.43
N LEU A 121 -12.51 11.02 -8.47
CA LEU A 121 -12.58 9.70 -9.09
C LEU A 121 -11.24 9.29 -9.72
N LEU A 122 -10.51 10.23 -10.34
CA LEU A 122 -9.19 9.98 -10.90
C LEU A 122 -8.16 9.70 -9.81
N THR A 123 -8.18 10.45 -8.70
CA THR A 123 -7.35 10.17 -7.51
C THR A 123 -7.64 8.77 -6.97
N GLN A 124 -8.93 8.42 -6.77
CA GLN A 124 -9.33 7.09 -6.32
C GLN A 124 -8.81 6.00 -7.25
N LYS A 125 -9.04 6.13 -8.57
CA LYS A 125 -8.57 5.19 -9.60
C LYS A 125 -7.04 5.00 -9.52
N ALA A 126 -6.29 6.10 -9.46
CA ALA A 126 -4.85 6.09 -9.40
C ALA A 126 -4.31 5.37 -8.16
N TYR A 127 -4.98 5.52 -7.01
CA TYR A 127 -4.59 4.84 -5.78
C TYR A 127 -4.94 3.35 -5.80
N VAL A 128 -6.18 2.99 -6.14
CA VAL A 128 -6.64 1.60 -6.00
C VAL A 128 -6.04 0.67 -7.05
N GLU A 129 -5.84 1.16 -8.28
CA GLU A 129 -5.22 0.35 -9.34
C GLU A 129 -3.70 0.27 -9.19
N GLY A 130 -3.05 1.32 -8.69
CA GLY A 130 -1.62 1.30 -8.37
C GLY A 130 -1.32 0.35 -7.19
N ALA A 131 -2.14 0.40 -6.14
CA ALA A 131 -2.05 -0.53 -5.02
C ALA A 131 -2.28 -1.98 -5.43
N PHE A 132 -3.31 -2.23 -6.26
CA PHE A 132 -3.63 -3.58 -6.69
C PHE A 132 -2.50 -4.19 -7.52
N ASP A 133 -1.93 -3.45 -8.47
CA ASP A 133 -0.77 -3.93 -9.24
C ASP A 133 0.45 -4.19 -8.35
N LEU A 134 0.75 -3.31 -7.38
CA LEU A 134 1.83 -3.53 -6.42
C LEU A 134 1.61 -4.83 -5.61
N CYS A 135 0.39 -5.08 -5.14
CA CYS A 135 0.06 -6.30 -4.40
C CYS A 135 0.21 -7.55 -5.27
N LEU A 136 -0.30 -7.53 -6.51
CA LEU A 136 -0.15 -8.65 -7.45
C LEU A 136 1.32 -8.90 -7.79
N TYR A 137 2.10 -7.84 -7.98
CA TYR A 137 3.54 -7.95 -8.23
C TYR A 137 4.27 -8.58 -7.04
N ALA A 138 3.94 -8.19 -5.81
CA ALA A 138 4.50 -8.79 -4.61
C ALA A 138 4.10 -10.26 -4.43
N SER A 139 2.83 -10.61 -4.72
CA SER A 139 2.37 -12.00 -4.71
C SER A 139 3.14 -12.84 -5.73
N ARG A 140 3.36 -12.34 -6.94
CA ARG A 140 4.19 -13.01 -7.94
C ARG A 140 5.63 -13.21 -7.45
N LEU A 141 6.25 -12.17 -6.87
CA LEU A 141 7.59 -12.30 -6.32
C LEU A 141 7.66 -13.36 -5.20
N PHE A 142 6.60 -13.47 -4.40
CA PHE A 142 6.50 -14.51 -3.37
C PHE A 142 6.49 -15.90 -4.01
N ASP A 143 5.66 -16.13 -5.03
CA ASP A 143 5.64 -17.39 -5.76
C ASP A 143 7.01 -17.69 -6.39
N ASP A 144 7.63 -16.69 -7.04
CA ASP A 144 8.95 -16.80 -7.67
C ASP A 144 10.06 -17.18 -6.66
N THR A 145 9.90 -16.91 -5.35
CA THR A 145 10.84 -17.41 -4.32
C THR A 145 10.81 -18.93 -4.16
N GLN A 146 9.70 -19.57 -4.52
CA GLN A 146 9.50 -21.01 -4.43
C GLN A 146 9.63 -21.69 -5.80
N THR A 147 9.19 -21.00 -6.86
CA THR A 147 9.02 -21.59 -8.20
C THR A 147 10.03 -21.09 -9.23
N GLY A 148 10.93 -20.16 -8.88
CA GLY A 148 11.97 -19.67 -9.80
C GLY A 148 12.79 -20.80 -10.41
N GLU A 149 13.18 -20.64 -11.68
CA GLU A 149 13.86 -21.69 -12.46
C GLU A 149 15.26 -22.00 -11.90
N SER A 150 15.99 -20.97 -11.49
CA SER A 150 17.29 -21.08 -10.84
C SER A 150 17.27 -20.60 -9.37
N GLU A 151 18.28 -21.02 -8.60
CA GLU A 151 18.49 -20.51 -7.24
C GLU A 151 18.74 -19.00 -7.22
N ASP A 152 19.35 -18.46 -8.28
CA ASP A 152 19.60 -17.03 -8.41
C ASP A 152 18.30 -16.25 -8.65
N ASP A 153 17.37 -16.79 -9.44
CA ASP A 153 16.04 -16.20 -9.65
C ASP A 153 15.24 -16.14 -8.34
N ARG A 154 15.21 -17.25 -7.59
CA ARG A 154 14.52 -17.33 -6.29
C ARG A 154 15.11 -16.35 -5.28
N LYS A 155 16.44 -16.24 -5.25
CA LYS A 155 17.15 -15.30 -4.38
C LYS A 155 16.84 -13.85 -4.76
N HIS A 156 16.89 -13.51 -6.04
CA HIS A 156 16.56 -12.17 -6.52
C HIS A 156 15.09 -11.81 -6.26
N ALA A 157 14.16 -12.76 -6.40
CA ALA A 157 12.76 -12.56 -6.04
C ALA A 157 12.60 -12.28 -4.54
N HIS A 158 13.28 -13.06 -3.70
CA HIS A 158 13.26 -12.90 -2.25
C HIS A 158 13.82 -11.55 -1.81
N GLU A 159 15.00 -11.14 -2.32
CA GLU A 159 15.64 -9.88 -1.93
C GLU A 159 14.81 -8.65 -2.32
N LEU A 160 14.18 -8.67 -3.50
CA LEU A 160 13.28 -7.61 -3.92
C LEU A 160 11.99 -7.60 -3.11
N LEU A 161 11.38 -8.76 -2.88
CA LEU A 161 10.16 -8.87 -2.07
C LEU A 161 10.40 -8.38 -0.65
N ASP A 162 11.53 -8.74 -0.04
CA ASP A 162 11.87 -8.37 1.32
C ASP A 162 12.03 -6.84 1.48
N LEU A 163 12.55 -6.16 0.44
CA LEU A 163 12.57 -4.70 0.36
C LEU A 163 11.18 -4.09 0.18
N LEU A 164 10.35 -4.67 -0.69
CA LEU A 164 9.05 -4.10 -1.06
C LEU A 164 7.96 -4.36 -0.02
N THR A 165 8.07 -5.40 0.81
CA THR A 165 7.03 -5.82 1.77
C THR A 165 6.52 -4.67 2.67
N PRO A 166 7.38 -3.81 3.27
CA PRO A 166 6.89 -2.66 4.03
C PRO A 166 6.04 -1.68 3.21
N VAL A 167 6.37 -1.49 1.93
CA VAL A 167 5.62 -0.63 0.99
C VAL A 167 4.30 -1.29 0.59
N VAL A 168 4.33 -2.57 0.25
CA VAL A 168 3.16 -3.39 -0.12
C VAL A 168 2.11 -3.37 0.98
N LYS A 169 2.53 -3.36 2.25
CA LYS A 169 1.63 -3.23 3.38
C LYS A 169 1.15 -1.79 3.54
N SER A 170 2.09 -0.85 3.63
CA SER A 170 1.80 0.49 4.16
C SER A 170 1.17 1.43 3.14
N TRP A 171 1.61 1.36 1.89
CA TRP A 171 1.14 2.27 0.86
C TRP A 171 -0.34 2.03 0.52
N PRO A 172 -0.80 0.78 0.21
CA PRO A 172 -2.23 0.52 0.06
C PRO A 172 -3.04 0.88 1.31
N SER A 173 -2.52 0.58 2.51
CA SER A 173 -3.20 0.88 3.78
C SER A 173 -3.48 2.37 3.99
N GLU A 174 -2.64 3.26 3.45
CA GLU A 174 -2.80 4.71 3.55
C GLU A 174 -3.63 5.26 2.39
N PHE A 175 -3.22 4.97 1.16
CA PHE A 175 -3.80 5.61 -0.03
C PHE A 175 -5.14 5.00 -0.45
N CYS A 176 -5.39 3.72 -0.20
CA CYS A 176 -6.70 3.13 -0.44
C CYS A 176 -7.72 3.53 0.64
N LEU A 177 -7.27 3.84 1.87
CA LEU A 177 -8.12 4.49 2.87
C LEU A 177 -8.49 5.92 2.43
N LYS A 178 -7.54 6.67 1.86
CA LYS A 178 -7.82 7.98 1.26
C LYS A 178 -8.81 7.87 0.10
N ALA A 179 -8.71 6.82 -0.73
CA ALA A 179 -9.69 6.55 -1.76
C ALA A 179 -11.10 6.26 -1.19
N ASN A 180 -11.21 5.59 -0.03
CA ASN A 180 -12.50 5.41 0.65
C ASN A 180 -13.05 6.73 1.24
N GLU A 181 -12.20 7.61 1.76
CA GLU A 181 -12.60 8.96 2.18
C GLU A 181 -13.21 9.74 1.02
N LEU A 182 -12.57 9.71 -0.16
CA LEU A 182 -13.10 10.34 -1.36
C LEU A 182 -14.39 9.69 -1.85
N ALA A 183 -14.57 8.37 -1.67
CA ALA A 183 -15.83 7.69 -2.00
C ALA A 183 -17.00 8.28 -1.20
N ILE A 184 -16.80 8.48 0.11
CA ILE A 184 -17.77 9.15 0.98
C ILE A 184 -18.07 10.56 0.45
N GLN A 185 -17.02 11.33 0.12
CA GLN A 185 -17.17 12.69 -0.38
C GLN A 185 -17.96 12.77 -1.70
N VAL A 186 -17.73 11.85 -2.64
CA VAL A 186 -18.45 11.79 -3.93
C VAL A 186 -19.95 11.55 -3.73
N LEU A 187 -20.34 10.78 -2.73
CA LEU A 187 -21.76 10.56 -2.40
C LEU A 187 -22.41 11.75 -1.66
N GLY A 188 -21.60 12.69 -1.16
CA GLY A 188 -22.06 13.80 -0.32
C GLY A 188 -22.71 13.29 0.97
N GLY A 189 -23.85 13.86 1.36
CA GLY A 189 -24.55 13.48 2.59
C GLY A 189 -24.89 11.98 2.66
N HIS A 190 -25.22 11.35 1.52
CA HIS A 190 -25.49 9.91 1.46
C HIS A 190 -24.27 9.05 1.84
N GLY A 191 -23.06 9.53 1.58
CA GLY A 191 -21.83 8.82 1.93
C GLY A 191 -21.60 8.69 3.43
N TYR A 192 -22.28 9.51 4.24
CA TYR A 192 -22.19 9.49 5.71
C TYR A 192 -23.29 8.64 6.37
N THR A 193 -24.09 7.93 5.58
CA THR A 193 -25.22 7.13 6.04
C THR A 193 -24.92 5.63 5.90
N ARG A 194 -25.58 4.77 6.68
CA ARG A 194 -25.30 3.31 6.69
C ARG A 194 -26.04 2.55 5.60
N GLU A 195 -26.92 3.24 4.88
CA GLU A 195 -27.65 2.77 3.70
C GLU A 195 -26.71 2.56 2.51
N TYR A 196 -25.57 3.24 2.49
CA TYR A 196 -24.53 3.12 1.47
C TYR A 196 -23.27 2.49 2.07
N PRO A 197 -22.59 1.59 1.35
CA PRO A 197 -21.52 0.78 1.94
C PRO A 197 -20.18 1.51 2.09
N VAL A 198 -20.04 2.72 1.52
CA VAL A 198 -18.76 3.45 1.48
C VAL A 198 -18.25 3.83 2.88
N GLU A 199 -19.14 4.09 3.84
CA GLU A 199 -18.75 4.33 5.24
C GLU A 199 -18.16 3.07 5.89
N GLN A 200 -18.72 1.90 5.58
CA GLN A 200 -18.20 0.63 6.06
C GLN A 200 -16.83 0.35 5.47
N TYR A 201 -16.64 0.56 4.17
CA TYR A 201 -15.34 0.37 3.53
C TYR A 201 -14.26 1.21 4.20
N TYR A 202 -14.56 2.48 4.52
CA TYR A 202 -13.63 3.34 5.26
C TYR A 202 -13.32 2.79 6.66
N ARG A 203 -14.35 2.43 7.45
CA ARG A 203 -14.16 1.90 8.81
C ARG A 203 -13.36 0.61 8.83
N ASP A 204 -13.61 -0.28 7.88
CA ASP A 204 -12.91 -1.56 7.77
C ASP A 204 -11.48 -1.34 7.26
N ASN A 205 -11.25 -0.42 6.33
CA ASN A 205 -9.91 -0.15 5.80
C ASN A 205 -9.00 0.56 6.83
N ARG A 206 -9.57 1.31 7.78
CA ARG A 206 -8.79 2.04 8.80
C ARG A 206 -7.88 1.16 9.63
N LEU A 207 -8.22 -0.12 9.82
CA LEU A 207 -7.40 -1.09 10.55
C LEU A 207 -6.05 -1.36 9.88
N ASN A 208 -5.98 -1.28 8.55
CA ASN A 208 -4.85 -1.77 7.77
C ASN A 208 -3.55 -1.00 8.03
N ALA A 209 -3.63 0.30 8.38
CA ALA A 209 -2.45 1.08 8.79
C ALA A 209 -1.94 0.75 10.22
N ILE A 210 -2.68 -0.06 11.00
CA ILE A 210 -2.42 -0.33 12.42
C ILE A 210 -1.93 -1.76 12.65
N HIS A 211 -2.71 -2.77 12.25
CA HIS A 211 -2.39 -4.18 12.53
C HIS A 211 -1.24 -4.70 11.65
N GLU A 212 -0.66 -5.84 12.04
CA GLU A 212 0.48 -6.47 11.35
C GLU A 212 1.68 -5.52 11.16
N GLY A 213 1.93 -4.70 12.20
CA GLY A 213 2.95 -3.65 12.24
C GLY A 213 2.41 -2.31 11.75
N THR A 214 2.37 -1.31 12.63
CA THR A 214 1.86 0.03 12.31
C THR A 214 2.67 0.68 11.20
N HIS A 215 2.11 1.69 10.52
CA HIS A 215 2.82 2.44 9.48
C HIS A 215 4.22 2.90 9.93
N GLY A 216 4.35 3.40 11.17
CA GLY A 216 5.66 3.78 11.74
C GLY A 216 6.61 2.60 11.96
N ILE A 217 6.11 1.42 12.36
CA ILE A 217 6.96 0.22 12.44
C ILE A 217 7.44 -0.22 11.06
N GLN A 218 6.59 -0.15 10.05
CA GLN A 218 6.98 -0.48 8.67
C GLN A 218 7.99 0.54 8.11
N SER A 219 7.88 1.81 8.49
CA SER A 219 8.84 2.84 8.07
C SER A 219 10.21 2.66 8.70
N LEU A 220 10.24 2.30 9.99
CA LEU A 220 11.47 1.92 10.69
C LEU A 220 12.07 0.63 10.10
N ASP A 221 11.24 -0.35 9.75
CA ASP A 221 11.70 -1.59 9.11
C ASP A 221 12.38 -1.31 7.75
N LEU A 222 11.71 -0.50 6.91
CA LEU A 222 12.26 -0.12 5.61
C LEU A 222 13.60 0.62 5.75
N LEU A 223 13.60 1.75 6.46
CA LEU A 223 14.75 2.64 6.54
C LEU A 223 15.88 2.06 7.40
N GLY A 224 15.54 1.50 8.56
CA GLY A 224 16.50 0.99 9.54
C GLY A 224 17.05 -0.39 9.23
N ARG A 225 16.38 -1.19 8.39
CA ARG A 225 16.80 -2.57 8.10
C ARG A 225 16.84 -2.89 6.60
N LYS A 226 15.73 -2.77 5.89
CA LYS A 226 15.59 -3.33 4.53
C LYS A 226 16.53 -2.73 3.48
N LEU A 227 16.77 -1.42 3.53
CA LEU A 227 17.57 -0.73 2.50
C LEU A 227 19.05 -1.17 2.48
N ALA A 228 19.64 -1.44 3.65
CA ALA A 228 21.04 -1.82 3.78
C ALA A 228 21.25 -3.34 3.80
N GLN A 229 20.18 -4.12 3.93
CA GLN A 229 20.22 -5.58 4.02
C GLN A 229 20.94 -6.18 2.81
N ASN A 230 21.75 -7.20 3.05
CA ASN A 230 22.57 -7.88 2.04
C ASN A 230 23.45 -6.92 1.21
N GLY A 231 23.90 -5.79 1.76
CA GLY A 231 24.67 -4.79 1.02
C GLY A 231 23.84 -4.00 0.00
N GLY A 232 22.53 -3.89 0.26
CA GLY A 232 21.57 -3.12 -0.53
C GLY A 232 21.22 -3.74 -1.88
N THR A 233 21.32 -5.07 -2.02
CA THR A 233 21.04 -5.76 -3.29
C THR A 233 19.59 -5.54 -3.76
N GLY A 234 18.61 -5.65 -2.86
CA GLY A 234 17.20 -5.37 -3.18
C GLY A 234 17.01 -3.94 -3.72
N LEU A 235 17.67 -2.95 -3.11
CA LEU A 235 17.58 -1.55 -3.56
C LEU A 235 18.22 -1.38 -4.94
N LYS A 236 19.42 -1.94 -5.16
CA LYS A 236 20.09 -1.93 -6.47
C LYS A 236 19.25 -2.60 -7.55
N GLN A 237 18.58 -3.71 -7.23
CA GLN A 237 17.67 -4.39 -8.15
C GLN A 237 16.45 -3.53 -8.49
N LEU A 238 15.78 -2.94 -7.49
CA LEU A 238 14.66 -2.03 -7.72
C LEU A 238 15.07 -0.87 -8.65
N LEU A 239 16.20 -0.22 -8.38
CA LEU A 239 16.67 0.90 -9.19
C LEU A 239 16.97 0.49 -10.64
N ARG A 240 17.55 -0.69 -10.86
CA ARG A 240 17.73 -1.25 -12.22
C ARG A 240 16.41 -1.48 -12.93
N LEU A 241 15.42 -2.03 -12.23
CA LEU A 241 14.08 -2.25 -12.79
C LEU A 241 13.43 -0.92 -13.20
N ILE A 242 13.48 0.09 -12.33
CA ILE A 242 12.92 1.42 -12.63
C ILE A 242 13.62 2.04 -13.84
N SER A 243 14.96 1.98 -13.92
CA SER A 243 15.72 2.48 -15.07
C SER A 243 15.30 1.79 -16.37
N ALA A 244 15.25 0.45 -16.36
CA ALA A 244 14.86 -0.34 -17.52
C ALA A 244 13.41 -0.04 -17.97
N THR A 245 12.50 0.20 -17.03
CA THR A 245 11.13 0.63 -17.35
C THR A 245 11.11 2.01 -17.99
N CYS A 246 11.90 2.97 -17.49
CA CYS A 246 12.02 4.30 -18.10
C CYS A 246 12.58 4.21 -19.52
N GLU A 247 13.61 3.40 -19.75
CA GLU A 247 14.18 3.15 -21.09
C GLU A 247 13.14 2.56 -22.04
N ARG A 248 12.35 1.57 -21.59
CA ARG A 248 11.25 1.01 -22.39
C ARG A 248 10.16 2.02 -22.71
N ALA A 249 9.83 2.90 -21.76
CA ALA A 249 8.81 3.92 -21.96
C ALA A 249 9.19 4.95 -23.05
N GLN A 250 10.48 5.18 -23.31
CA GLN A 250 10.96 6.06 -24.38
C GLN A 250 10.56 5.59 -25.79
N ALA A 251 10.20 4.32 -25.96
CA ALA A 251 9.64 3.82 -27.22
C ALA A 251 8.25 4.42 -27.54
N HIS A 252 7.59 5.06 -26.56
CA HIS A 252 6.27 5.67 -26.69
C HIS A 252 6.37 7.17 -26.41
N GLN A 253 6.22 8.00 -27.44
CA GLN A 253 6.36 9.47 -27.34
C GLN A 253 5.45 10.09 -26.26
N THR A 254 4.27 9.52 -26.05
CA THR A 254 3.28 9.95 -25.04
C THR A 254 3.72 9.71 -23.59
N LEU A 255 4.67 8.79 -23.37
CA LEU A 255 5.17 8.40 -22.05
C LEU A 255 6.52 9.02 -21.71
N ASP A 256 7.27 9.51 -22.69
CA ASP A 256 8.62 10.07 -22.47
C ASP A 256 8.59 11.25 -21.48
N GLU A 257 7.65 12.19 -21.68
CA GLU A 257 7.44 13.31 -20.75
C GLU A 257 6.96 12.85 -19.35
N LEU A 258 6.27 11.71 -19.27
CA LEU A 258 5.77 11.17 -18.00
C LEU A 258 6.88 10.46 -17.20
N CYS A 259 8.00 10.11 -17.82
CA CYS A 259 9.15 9.50 -17.14
C CYS A 259 9.93 10.53 -16.31
N GLN A 260 9.97 11.79 -16.75
CA GLN A 260 10.82 12.82 -16.14
C GLN A 260 10.53 13.05 -14.64
N PRO A 261 9.27 13.21 -14.19
CA PRO A 261 8.98 13.37 -12.76
C PRO A 261 9.43 12.16 -11.92
N LEU A 262 9.25 10.95 -12.45
CA LEU A 262 9.66 9.73 -11.76
C LEU A 262 11.18 9.64 -11.66
N GLN A 263 11.92 9.93 -12.74
CA GLN A 263 13.38 9.94 -12.74
C GLN A 263 13.94 10.98 -11.75
N GLN A 264 13.35 12.17 -11.69
CA GLN A 264 13.72 13.21 -10.72
C GLN A 264 13.46 12.74 -9.28
N LEU A 265 12.31 12.12 -9.01
CA LEU A 265 12.00 11.57 -7.70
C LEU A 265 12.99 10.46 -7.31
N VAL A 266 13.28 9.53 -8.21
CA VAL A 266 14.23 8.42 -7.99
C VAL A 266 15.61 8.97 -7.63
N ALA A 267 16.13 9.93 -8.39
CA ALA A 267 17.44 10.53 -8.14
C ALA A 267 17.49 11.19 -6.74
N ARG A 268 16.43 11.91 -6.37
CA ARG A 268 16.35 12.58 -5.07
C ARG A 268 16.22 11.58 -3.91
N VAL A 269 15.37 10.57 -4.05
CA VAL A 269 15.23 9.48 -3.06
C VAL A 269 16.56 8.73 -2.91
N GLN A 270 17.30 8.47 -3.99
CA GLN A 270 18.63 7.86 -3.91
C GLN A 270 19.62 8.70 -3.10
N ALA A 271 19.69 10.01 -3.37
CA ALA A 271 20.58 10.92 -2.65
C ALA A 271 20.23 10.98 -1.15
N VAL A 272 18.94 11.10 -0.82
CA VAL A 272 18.44 11.07 0.56
C VAL A 272 18.77 9.73 1.23
N THR A 273 18.50 8.62 0.55
CA THR A 273 18.79 7.28 1.06
C THR A 273 20.26 7.12 1.40
N LEU A 274 21.16 7.52 0.51
CA LEU A 274 22.61 7.44 0.75
C LEU A 274 23.02 8.26 1.98
N GLY A 275 22.50 9.48 2.11
CA GLY A 275 22.76 10.33 3.27
C GLY A 275 22.27 9.69 4.58
N LEU A 276 21.03 9.21 4.62
CA LEU A 276 20.45 8.59 5.81
C LEU A 276 21.18 7.29 6.19
N LEU A 277 21.53 6.43 5.22
CA LEU A 277 22.30 5.22 5.49
C LEU A 277 23.72 5.54 6.01
N THR A 278 24.33 6.63 5.52
CA THR A 278 25.61 7.11 6.05
C THR A 278 25.49 7.53 7.52
N ASP A 279 24.41 8.22 7.87
CA ASP A 279 24.17 8.64 9.25
C ASP A 279 23.94 7.45 10.19
N LEU A 280 23.17 6.45 9.74
CA LEU A 280 22.99 5.19 10.48
C LEU A 280 24.33 4.48 10.71
N ALA A 281 25.17 4.39 9.69
CA ALA A 281 26.50 3.77 9.80
C ALA A 281 27.42 4.54 10.77
N GLN A 282 27.20 5.84 10.95
CA GLN A 282 27.92 6.68 11.92
C GLN A 282 27.28 6.68 13.32
N GLY A 283 26.25 5.87 13.56
CA GLY A 283 25.60 5.71 14.87
C GLY A 283 24.55 6.77 15.20
N ARG A 284 24.16 7.64 14.26
CA ARG A 284 23.08 8.63 14.44
C ARG A 284 21.69 7.99 14.28
N ILE A 285 21.40 6.96 15.07
CA ILE A 285 20.22 6.10 14.85
C ILE A 285 18.90 6.89 15.05
N THR A 286 18.70 7.45 16.25
CA THR A 286 17.42 8.07 16.62
C THR A 286 17.06 9.26 15.73
N SER A 287 18.00 10.17 15.48
CA SER A 287 17.76 11.35 14.63
C SER A 287 17.47 10.98 13.18
N THR A 288 18.16 9.96 12.65
CA THR A 288 17.94 9.51 11.27
C THR A 288 16.58 8.83 11.09
N LEU A 289 16.13 8.07 12.09
CA LEU A 289 14.87 7.32 12.02
C LEU A 289 13.64 8.14 12.43
N ALA A 290 13.82 9.34 13.00
CA ALA A 290 12.75 10.20 13.50
C ALA A 290 11.67 10.50 12.46
N ASN A 291 12.09 10.75 11.21
CA ASN A 291 11.21 11.07 10.09
C ASN A 291 11.02 9.88 9.12
N SER A 292 11.26 8.65 9.57
CA SER A 292 11.18 7.46 8.70
C SER A 292 9.83 7.31 7.98
N ALA A 293 8.72 7.74 8.60
CA ALA A 293 7.40 7.70 7.96
C ALA A 293 7.32 8.59 6.69
N LEU A 294 7.95 9.76 6.71
CA LEU A 294 8.05 10.63 5.53
C LEU A 294 8.87 9.96 4.42
N TYR A 295 9.95 9.26 4.81
CA TYR A 295 10.75 8.48 3.88
C TYR A 295 9.94 7.35 3.24
N LEU A 296 9.18 6.59 4.04
CA LEU A 296 8.33 5.50 3.56
C LEU A 296 7.29 5.99 2.55
N LYS A 297 6.68 7.17 2.78
CA LYS A 297 5.77 7.79 1.82
C LYS A 297 6.47 8.09 0.49
N ALA A 298 7.60 8.79 0.51
CA ALA A 298 8.33 9.17 -0.69
C ALA A 298 8.82 7.94 -1.48
N PHE A 299 9.41 6.96 -0.78
CA PHE A 299 9.85 5.70 -1.37
C PHE A 299 8.68 4.91 -1.96
N GLY A 300 7.54 4.88 -1.27
CA GLY A 300 6.32 4.24 -1.77
C GLY A 300 5.80 4.87 -3.06
N HIS A 301 5.82 6.20 -3.19
CA HIS A 301 5.46 6.88 -4.43
C HIS A 301 6.44 6.59 -5.56
N THR A 302 7.74 6.42 -5.27
CA THR A 302 8.71 5.95 -6.27
C THR A 302 8.34 4.56 -6.79
N VAL A 303 8.04 3.62 -5.89
CA VAL A 303 7.65 2.25 -6.26
C VAL A 303 6.33 2.24 -7.05
N VAL A 304 5.29 2.92 -6.57
CA VAL A 304 3.98 2.93 -7.24
C VAL A 304 4.02 3.73 -8.54
N GLY A 305 4.84 4.78 -8.63
CA GLY A 305 5.08 5.51 -9.88
C GLY A 305 5.71 4.63 -10.94
N TRP A 306 6.69 3.81 -10.56
CA TRP A 306 7.26 2.78 -11.44
C TRP A 306 6.22 1.77 -11.91
N ARG A 307 5.38 1.27 -10.99
CA ARG A 307 4.28 0.35 -11.31
C ARG A 307 3.26 0.98 -12.27
N TRP A 308 2.94 2.27 -12.12
CA TRP A 308 2.10 3.00 -13.06
C TRP A 308 2.74 3.16 -14.43
N LEU A 309 4.06 3.37 -14.51
CA LEU A 309 4.77 3.45 -15.77
C LEU A 309 4.78 2.09 -16.50
N GLU A 310 4.95 0.97 -15.79
CA GLU A 310 4.78 -0.37 -16.37
C GLU A 310 3.37 -0.58 -16.94
N GLN A 311 2.34 -0.20 -16.19
CA GLN A 311 0.94 -0.27 -16.67
C GLN A 311 0.71 0.62 -17.90
N ALA A 312 1.32 1.81 -17.95
CA ALA A 312 1.21 2.74 -19.07
C ALA A 312 1.83 2.18 -20.34
N ILE A 313 3.01 1.55 -20.26
CA ILE A 313 3.64 0.87 -21.41
C ILE A 313 2.71 -0.21 -21.97
N ARG A 314 2.13 -1.05 -21.09
CA ARG A 314 1.19 -2.10 -21.51
C ARG A 314 -0.10 -1.54 -22.09
N ALA A 315 -0.54 -0.37 -21.63
CA ALA A 315 -1.70 0.31 -22.21
C ALA A 315 -1.43 0.89 -23.60
N GLU A 316 -0.24 1.46 -23.84
CA GLU A 316 0.18 1.90 -25.18
C GLU A 316 0.28 0.72 -26.16
N GLU A 317 0.95 -0.36 -25.77
CA GLU A 317 1.03 -1.58 -26.57
C GLU A 317 -0.36 -2.16 -26.87
N GLY A 318 -1.25 -2.16 -25.88
CA GLY A 318 -2.64 -2.59 -26.01
C GLY A 318 -3.47 -1.71 -26.97
N LEU A 319 -3.23 -0.41 -27.02
CA LEU A 319 -3.88 0.47 -28.00
C LEU A 319 -3.38 0.26 -29.44
N ILE A 320 -2.12 -0.12 -29.60
CA ILE A 320 -1.52 -0.35 -30.92
C ILE A 320 -1.92 -1.73 -31.48
N GLY A 321 -1.85 -2.77 -30.66
CA GLY A 321 -2.00 -4.16 -31.10
C GLY A 321 -3.20 -4.92 -30.54
N GLY A 322 -3.95 -4.32 -29.60
CA GLY A 322 -5.05 -4.99 -28.89
C GLY A 322 -6.42 -4.84 -29.57
N ASN A 323 -7.44 -5.38 -28.91
CA ASN A 323 -8.82 -5.30 -29.35
C ASN A 323 -9.35 -3.86 -29.17
N GLN A 324 -9.97 -3.30 -30.21
CA GLN A 324 -10.55 -1.96 -30.17
C GLN A 324 -11.60 -1.81 -29.05
N ALA A 325 -12.28 -2.89 -28.67
CA ALA A 325 -13.22 -2.91 -27.54
C ALA A 325 -12.59 -2.52 -26.19
N ASP A 326 -11.27 -2.69 -26.03
CA ASP A 326 -10.54 -2.37 -24.80
C ASP A 326 -9.98 -0.92 -24.79
N GLY A 327 -10.26 -0.14 -25.84
CA GLY A 327 -9.65 1.19 -26.03
C GLY A 327 -9.90 2.16 -24.87
N ASP A 328 -11.10 2.16 -24.29
CA ASP A 328 -11.43 3.05 -23.16
C ASP A 328 -10.73 2.62 -21.87
N PHE A 329 -10.54 1.31 -21.67
CA PHE A 329 -9.78 0.79 -20.53
C PHE A 329 -8.33 1.27 -20.59
N TYR A 330 -7.67 1.12 -21.74
CA TYR A 330 -6.28 1.55 -21.92
C TYR A 330 -6.13 3.08 -21.79
N ARG A 331 -7.02 3.86 -22.40
CA ARG A 331 -7.02 5.33 -22.23
C ARG A 331 -7.22 5.73 -20.76
N GLY A 332 -8.09 5.02 -20.04
CA GLY A 332 -8.28 5.21 -18.60
C GLY A 332 -7.02 4.90 -17.78
N LYS A 333 -6.27 3.85 -18.15
CA LYS A 333 -4.97 3.52 -17.55
C LYS A 333 -3.94 4.62 -17.79
N LEU A 334 -3.82 5.10 -19.02
CA LEU A 334 -2.89 6.19 -19.37
C LEU A 334 -3.24 7.49 -18.64
N GLN A 335 -4.52 7.81 -18.49
CA GLN A 335 -4.96 8.99 -17.75
C GLN A 335 -4.63 8.90 -16.25
N ALA A 336 -4.82 7.72 -15.64
CA ALA A 336 -4.45 7.49 -14.23
C ALA A 336 -2.92 7.52 -14.03
N ALA A 337 -2.15 6.92 -14.95
CA ALA A 337 -0.69 6.99 -14.93
C ALA A 337 -0.20 8.44 -15.03
N ARG A 338 -0.76 9.22 -15.96
CA ARG A 338 -0.46 10.65 -16.11
C ARG A 338 -0.74 11.40 -14.81
N TYR A 339 -1.91 11.22 -14.21
CA TYR A 339 -2.23 11.84 -12.92
C TYR A 339 -1.20 11.48 -11.86
N PHE A 340 -0.91 10.18 -11.66
CA PHE A 340 0.00 9.75 -10.63
C PHE A 340 1.42 10.33 -10.81
N LEU A 341 1.95 10.26 -12.03
CA LEU A 341 3.31 10.70 -12.36
C LEU A 341 3.46 12.23 -12.34
N THR A 342 2.40 12.98 -12.65
CA THR A 342 2.48 14.46 -12.74
C THR A 342 1.90 15.19 -11.54
N TRP A 343 1.11 14.53 -10.68
CA TRP A 343 0.50 15.14 -9.49
C TRP A 343 1.02 14.53 -8.19
N GLU A 344 0.98 13.20 -8.05
CA GLU A 344 1.33 12.52 -6.79
C GLU A 344 2.85 12.43 -6.59
N VAL A 345 3.59 12.08 -7.65
CA VAL A 345 5.06 11.97 -7.60
C VAL A 345 5.73 13.28 -7.19
N PRO A 346 5.44 14.45 -7.80
CA PRO A 346 5.99 15.73 -7.35
C PRO A 346 5.57 16.12 -5.93
N GLY A 347 4.44 15.59 -5.43
CA GLY A 347 3.95 15.84 -4.08
C GLY A 347 4.91 15.41 -2.97
N CYS A 348 5.89 14.54 -3.25
CA CYS A 348 6.87 14.06 -2.27
C CYS A 348 8.07 15.01 -2.05
N HIS A 349 8.17 16.10 -2.81
CA HIS A 349 9.33 17.00 -2.72
C HIS A 349 9.42 17.73 -1.37
N HIS A 350 8.31 17.96 -0.69
CA HIS A 350 8.30 18.58 0.62
C HIS A 350 8.92 17.65 1.68
N GLU A 351 8.45 16.40 1.75
CA GLU A 351 8.96 15.36 2.65
C GLU A 351 10.45 15.11 2.44
N LEU A 352 10.90 15.07 1.18
CA LEU A 352 12.32 14.90 0.87
C LEU A 352 13.16 16.08 1.36
N THR A 353 12.65 17.31 1.30
CA THR A 353 13.36 18.50 1.83
C THR A 353 13.56 18.39 3.34
N ILE A 354 12.53 17.95 4.07
CA ILE A 354 12.61 17.72 5.53
C ILE A 354 13.67 16.65 5.85
N LEU A 355 13.68 15.56 5.09
CA LEU A 355 14.65 14.47 5.25
C LEU A 355 16.08 14.91 4.93
N GLU A 356 16.28 15.67 3.85
CA GLU A 356 17.58 16.24 3.45
C GLU A 356 18.18 17.11 4.56
N ASN A 357 17.35 17.96 5.16
CA ASN A 357 17.74 18.87 6.22
C ASN A 357 17.96 18.18 7.58
N ARG A 358 17.60 16.90 7.71
CA ARG A 358 17.59 16.17 9.00
C ARG A 358 16.79 16.93 10.08
N ASP A 359 15.66 17.49 9.67
CA ASP A 359 14.82 18.30 10.54
C ASP A 359 14.40 17.51 11.78
N ASP A 360 14.77 18.01 12.97
CA ASP A 360 14.54 17.34 14.23
C ASP A 360 13.37 17.96 15.02
N THR A 361 12.56 18.83 14.42
CA THR A 361 11.47 19.56 15.10
C THR A 361 10.56 18.62 15.90
N CYS A 362 10.12 17.52 15.28
CA CYS A 362 9.28 16.53 15.93
C CYS A 362 10.01 15.72 17.02
N LEU A 363 11.31 15.45 16.82
CA LEU A 363 12.13 14.71 17.79
C LEU A 363 12.51 15.55 19.01
N ALA A 364 12.74 16.85 18.81
CA ALA A 364 13.11 17.81 19.84
C ALA A 364 11.93 18.17 20.76
N MET A 365 10.69 17.84 20.36
CA MET A 365 9.48 18.06 21.13
C MET A 365 9.54 17.29 22.47
N ARG A 366 9.34 18.00 23.58
CA ARG A 366 9.36 17.43 24.93
C ARG A 366 7.94 17.13 25.41
N ASN A 367 7.82 16.14 26.30
CA ASN A 367 6.54 15.77 26.90
C ASN A 367 5.79 16.99 27.49
N ASP A 368 6.51 17.86 28.20
CA ASP A 368 5.91 19.02 28.88
C ASP A 368 5.56 20.18 27.94
N TRP A 369 5.85 20.06 26.63
CA TRP A 369 5.54 21.09 25.63
C TRP A 369 4.25 20.80 24.85
N PHE A 370 3.69 19.59 24.98
CA PHE A 370 2.49 19.15 24.25
C PHE A 370 1.18 19.76 24.77
#